data_AF-A0A917IFH8-F1
#
_entry.id   AF-A0A917IFH8-F1
#
_cell.length_a   1.000
_cell.length_b   1.000
_cell.length_c   1.000
_cell.angle_alpha   90.00
_cell.angle_beta   90.00
_cell.angle_gamma   90.00
#
_symmetry.space_group_name_H-M   'P 1'
#
loop_
_entity.id
_entity.type
_entity.pdbx_description
1 polymer ?
#
loop_
_entity_poly.entity_id
_entity_poly.type
_entity_poly.pdbx_seq_one_letter_code
_entity_poly.pdbx_strand_id
1 'polypeptide(L)'
;MLTIFRAFFGMLCMLKTLDIALRADDLIGMLPALAASLIWFAAAVALTLGCRYRIAAAVILAISVILPIVTAFQWYNQHLYLIASICLILVVNEYVPTLLRAQLSIVYGFAAITKLNESFLSGTEIYNSAVQRTFWTTFINVDPPVWALIGVSVFAIVVELFLAVAFWLPRLRWVALLIGLCFQIGMLVLMTGGALSLVRLAVFGFLMIALYLPFFQKELDTMLPKIQHRWPLLRRLDSPSAAA
;
A
#
# COMPACT_ATOMS: atom_id res chain seq x y z
N MET A 1 6.75 -17.45 -6.32
CA MET A 1 7.13 -16.33 -5.41
C MET A 1 6.47 -15.01 -5.81
N LEU A 2 6.68 -14.50 -7.03
CA LEU A 2 5.86 -13.42 -7.60
C LEU A 2 4.35 -13.72 -7.48
N THR A 3 3.96 -15.00 -7.49
CA THR A 3 2.59 -15.48 -7.29
C THR A 3 1.94 -14.97 -6.00
N ILE A 4 2.58 -15.09 -4.82
CA ILE A 4 1.97 -14.64 -3.55
C ILE A 4 1.83 -13.11 -3.53
N PHE A 5 2.91 -12.41 -3.89
CA PHE A 5 2.88 -10.95 -3.97
C PHE A 5 1.81 -10.47 -4.95
N ARG A 6 1.74 -11.03 -6.17
CA ARG A 6 0.74 -10.69 -7.18
C ARG A 6 -0.69 -11.00 -6.72
N ALA A 7 -0.91 -12.15 -6.09
CA ALA A 7 -2.21 -12.53 -5.57
C ALA A 7 -2.68 -11.53 -4.51
N PHE A 8 -1.81 -11.21 -3.56
CA PHE A 8 -2.11 -10.25 -2.50
C PHE A 8 -2.30 -8.83 -3.04
N PHE A 9 -1.39 -8.36 -3.90
CA PHE A 9 -1.47 -7.05 -4.54
C PHE A 9 -2.71 -6.92 -5.43
N GLY A 10 -3.05 -7.95 -6.20
CA GLY A 10 -4.27 -7.99 -7.02
C GLY A 10 -5.54 -7.91 -6.17
N MET A 11 -5.59 -8.57 -5.02
CA MET A 11 -6.69 -8.43 -4.05
C MET A 11 -6.82 -6.99 -3.53
N LEU A 12 -5.70 -6.32 -3.23
CA LEU A 12 -5.72 -4.92 -2.83
C LEU A 12 -6.19 -3.99 -3.96
N CYS A 13 -5.81 -4.29 -5.20
CA CYS A 13 -6.33 -3.58 -6.38
C CYS A 13 -7.85 -3.80 -6.54
N MET A 14 -8.39 -5.00 -6.28
CA MET A 14 -9.84 -5.23 -6.29
C MET A 14 -10.55 -4.39 -5.23
N LEU A 15 -10.01 -4.32 -4.01
CA LEU A 15 -10.58 -3.46 -2.95
C LEU A 15 -10.55 -1.97 -3.35
N LYS A 16 -9.52 -1.55 -4.09
CA LYS A 16 -9.43 -0.17 -4.60
C LYS A 16 -10.52 0.16 -5.62
N THR A 17 -11.09 -0.82 -6.33
CA THR A 17 -12.22 -0.61 -7.24
C THR A 17 -13.38 0.09 -6.54
N LEU A 18 -13.68 -0.28 -5.28
CA LEU A 18 -14.77 0.32 -4.52
C LEU A 18 -14.57 1.84 -4.35
N ASP A 19 -13.34 2.28 -4.08
CA ASP A 19 -13.04 3.71 -3.94
C ASP A 19 -13.13 4.47 -5.27
N ILE A 20 -12.84 3.82 -6.39
CA ILE A 20 -13.02 4.41 -7.73
C ILE A 20 -14.52 4.56 -8.04
N ALA A 21 -15.30 3.51 -7.78
CA ALA A 21 -16.74 3.50 -8.07
C ALA A 21 -17.51 4.48 -7.18
N LEU A 22 -17.16 4.58 -5.89
CA LEU A 22 -17.80 5.51 -4.96
C LEU A 22 -17.52 7.00 -5.27
N ARG A 23 -16.53 7.30 -6.10
CA ARG A 23 -16.21 8.66 -6.54
C ARG A 23 -16.66 8.92 -7.97
N ALA A 24 -17.48 8.04 -8.55
CA ALA A 24 -17.88 8.10 -9.95
C ALA A 24 -18.55 9.44 -10.34
N ASP A 25 -19.33 10.02 -9.43
CA ASP A 25 -20.05 11.28 -9.65
C ASP A 25 -19.12 12.50 -9.68
N ASP A 26 -18.01 12.47 -8.92
CA ASP A 26 -17.07 13.59 -8.81
C ASP A 26 -16.03 13.63 -9.95
N LEU A 27 -15.83 12.51 -10.67
CA LEU A 27 -14.64 12.29 -11.50
C LEU A 27 -14.85 12.66 -12.99
N ILE A 28 -15.71 11.94 -13.71
CA ILE A 28 -15.85 12.05 -15.19
C ILE A 28 -17.32 11.80 -15.62
N GLY A 29 -18.24 11.81 -14.65
CA GLY A 29 -19.58 11.27 -14.78
C GLY A 29 -19.66 9.77 -14.51
N MET A 30 -20.85 9.31 -14.13
CA MET A 30 -21.10 7.97 -13.62
C MET A 30 -20.67 6.86 -14.60
N LEU A 31 -20.98 7.00 -15.89
CA LEU A 31 -20.80 5.94 -16.88
C LEU A 31 -19.31 5.65 -17.20
N PRO A 32 -18.44 6.65 -17.50
CA PRO A 32 -17.01 6.43 -17.66
C PRO A 32 -16.33 5.87 -16.41
N ALA A 33 -16.73 6.35 -15.22
CA ALA A 33 -16.16 5.87 -13.97
C ALA A 33 -16.55 4.43 -13.65
N LEU A 34 -17.80 4.02 -13.91
CA LEU A 34 -18.24 2.64 -13.79
C LEU A 34 -17.48 1.73 -14.78
N ALA A 35 -17.34 2.15 -16.03
CA ALA A 35 -16.56 1.41 -17.02
C ALA A 35 -15.10 1.22 -16.57
N ALA A 36 -14.44 2.28 -16.10
CA ALA A 36 -13.08 2.22 -15.57
C ALA A 36 -12.99 1.28 -14.36
N SER A 37 -13.97 1.31 -13.45
CA SER A 37 -14.01 0.45 -12.26
C SER A 37 -14.15 -1.04 -12.63
N LEU A 38 -14.98 -1.38 -13.63
CA LEU A 38 -15.16 -2.75 -14.10
C LEU A 38 -13.91 -3.28 -14.80
N ILE A 39 -13.28 -2.46 -15.66
CA ILE A 39 -12.02 -2.81 -16.33
C ILE A 39 -10.92 -3.02 -15.29
N TRP A 40 -10.81 -2.13 -14.31
CA TRP A 40 -9.87 -2.25 -13.21
C TRP A 40 -10.10 -3.53 -12.41
N PHE A 41 -11.35 -3.83 -12.05
CA PHE A 41 -11.69 -5.04 -11.30
C PHE A 41 -11.32 -6.30 -12.06
N ALA A 42 -11.67 -6.39 -13.35
CA ALA A 42 -11.32 -7.52 -14.20
C ALA A 42 -9.79 -7.70 -14.31
N ALA A 43 -9.05 -6.59 -14.47
CA ALA A 43 -7.59 -6.63 -14.48
C ALA A 43 -7.02 -7.07 -13.11
N ALA A 44 -7.59 -6.61 -11.99
CA ALA A 44 -7.17 -7.00 -10.65
C ALA A 44 -7.43 -8.49 -10.37
N VAL A 45 -8.55 -9.05 -10.85
CA VAL A 45 -8.83 -10.50 -10.82
C VAL A 45 -7.80 -11.26 -11.64
N ALA A 46 -7.55 -10.85 -12.89
CA ALA A 46 -6.56 -11.49 -13.75
C ALA A 46 -5.15 -11.45 -13.13
N LEU A 47 -4.77 -10.32 -12.53
CA LEU A 47 -3.52 -10.16 -11.80
C LEU A 47 -3.42 -11.10 -10.58
N THR A 48 -4.53 -11.25 -9.85
CA THR A 48 -4.62 -12.13 -8.67
C THR A 48 -4.44 -13.60 -9.04
N LEU A 49 -5.08 -14.01 -10.13
CA LEU A 49 -5.01 -15.37 -10.66
C LEU A 49 -3.68 -15.65 -11.40
N GLY A 50 -2.90 -14.60 -11.71
CA GLY A 50 -1.68 -14.72 -12.50
C GLY A 50 -1.90 -14.79 -14.02
N CYS A 51 -3.16 -14.76 -14.47
CA CYS A 51 -3.55 -14.80 -15.88
C CYS A 51 -3.08 -13.53 -16.59
N ARG A 52 -2.18 -13.65 -17.58
CA ARG A 52 -1.66 -12.52 -18.38
C ARG A 52 -1.28 -11.31 -17.51
N TYR A 53 -0.66 -11.57 -16.37
CA TYR A 53 -0.46 -10.58 -15.30
C TYR A 53 0.21 -9.28 -15.75
N ARG A 54 1.05 -9.32 -16.80
CA ARG A 54 1.68 -8.13 -17.39
C ARG A 54 0.67 -7.20 -18.05
N ILE A 55 -0.26 -7.76 -18.82
CA ILE A 55 -1.34 -6.99 -19.45
C ILE A 55 -2.28 -6.44 -18.38
N ALA A 56 -2.64 -7.28 -17.40
CA ALA A 56 -3.44 -6.85 -16.26
C ALA A 56 -2.79 -5.68 -15.50
N ALA A 57 -1.49 -5.77 -15.21
CA ALA A 57 -0.73 -4.70 -14.58
C ALA A 57 -0.64 -3.43 -15.46
N ALA A 58 -0.48 -3.59 -16.79
CA ALA A 58 -0.46 -2.46 -17.72
C ALA A 58 -1.81 -1.72 -17.77
N VAL A 59 -2.93 -2.45 -17.73
CA VAL A 59 -4.27 -1.86 -17.68
C VAL A 59 -4.46 -1.08 -16.37
N ILE A 60 -4.12 -1.68 -15.22
CA ILE A 60 -4.21 -1.00 -13.92
C ILE A 60 -3.31 0.24 -13.90
N LEU A 61 -2.09 0.15 -14.42
CA LEU A 61 -1.16 1.28 -14.57
C LEU A 61 -1.78 2.41 -15.39
N ALA A 62 -2.29 2.11 -16.58
CA ALA A 62 -2.89 3.10 -17.47
C ALA A 62 -4.05 3.83 -16.78
N ILE A 63 -4.96 3.11 -16.14
CA ILE A 63 -6.08 3.71 -15.41
C ILE A 63 -5.58 4.54 -14.21
N SER A 64 -4.56 4.06 -13.48
CA SER A 64 -3.98 4.76 -12.32
C SER A 64 -3.35 6.11 -12.70
N VAL A 65 -2.85 6.23 -13.93
CA VAL A 65 -2.22 7.45 -14.45
C VAL A 65 -3.25 8.36 -15.11
N ILE A 66 -4.15 7.80 -15.93
CA ILE A 66 -5.15 8.56 -16.69
C ILE A 66 -6.19 9.20 -15.76
N LEU A 67 -6.69 8.46 -14.75
CA LEU A 67 -7.75 8.97 -13.87
C LEU A 67 -7.35 10.29 -13.19
N PRO A 68 -6.20 10.41 -12.48
CA PRO A 68 -5.80 11.69 -11.88
C PRO A 68 -5.64 12.84 -12.88
N ILE A 69 -5.10 12.55 -14.08
CA ILE A 69 -4.89 13.56 -15.12
C ILE A 69 -6.22 14.10 -15.63
N VAL A 70 -7.16 13.22 -16.00
CA VAL A 70 -8.45 13.61 -16.59
C VAL A 70 -9.33 14.35 -15.59
N THR A 71 -9.24 13.98 -14.32
CA THR A 71 -10.15 14.50 -13.29
C THR A 71 -9.62 15.70 -12.55
N ALA A 72 -8.43 16.20 -12.93
CA ALA A 72 -7.67 17.22 -12.21
C ALA A 72 -7.58 16.92 -10.69
N PHE A 73 -7.77 15.66 -10.32
CA PHE A 73 -8.15 15.27 -8.97
C PHE A 73 -6.88 15.11 -8.18
N GLN A 74 -6.71 15.97 -7.17
CA GLN A 74 -5.73 15.87 -6.08
C GLN A 74 -4.51 15.05 -6.51
N TRP A 75 -3.57 15.70 -7.21
CA TRP A 75 -2.25 15.18 -7.67
C TRP A 75 -1.42 14.50 -6.56
N TYR A 76 -1.98 14.33 -5.37
CA TYR A 76 -1.41 13.73 -4.19
C TYR A 76 -2.26 12.57 -3.62
N ASN A 77 -2.94 11.80 -4.47
CA ASN A 77 -3.50 10.50 -4.07
C ASN A 77 -2.36 9.46 -3.96
N GLN A 78 -1.62 9.49 -2.86
CA GLN A 78 -0.42 8.66 -2.60
C GLN A 78 -0.62 7.16 -2.91
N HIS A 79 -1.84 6.64 -2.74
CA HIS A 79 -2.18 5.24 -3.01
C HIS A 79 -2.14 4.89 -4.51
N LEU A 80 -2.64 5.78 -5.39
CA LEU A 80 -2.66 5.52 -6.84
C LEU A 80 -1.25 5.60 -7.43
N TYR A 81 -0.41 6.52 -6.94
CA TYR A 81 1.00 6.57 -7.33
C TYR A 81 1.75 5.30 -6.91
N LEU A 82 1.50 4.80 -5.71
CA LEU A 82 2.11 3.55 -5.26
C LEU A 82 1.67 2.37 -6.14
N ILE A 83 0.36 2.24 -6.40
CA ILE A 83 -0.16 1.19 -7.29
C ILE A 83 0.44 1.32 -8.69
N ALA A 84 0.47 2.52 -9.27
CA ALA A 84 1.07 2.79 -10.56
C ALA A 84 2.55 2.36 -10.59
N SER A 85 3.34 2.76 -9.60
CA SER A 85 4.77 2.39 -9.52
C SER A 85 4.98 0.87 -9.43
N ILE A 86 4.17 0.16 -8.62
CA ILE A 86 4.24 -1.31 -8.52
C ILE A 86 3.84 -1.96 -9.84
N CYS A 87 2.76 -1.49 -10.47
CA CYS A 87 2.33 -1.99 -11.77
C CYS A 87 3.39 -1.74 -12.85
N LEU A 88 4.04 -0.59 -12.87
CA LEU A 88 5.14 -0.30 -13.79
C LEU A 88 6.29 -1.29 -13.59
N ILE A 89 6.69 -1.55 -12.35
CA ILE A 89 7.73 -2.55 -12.02
C ILE A 89 7.32 -3.95 -12.56
N LEU A 90 6.05 -4.35 -12.38
CA LEU A 90 5.54 -5.64 -12.88
C LEU A 90 5.47 -5.70 -14.41
N VAL A 91 5.20 -4.57 -15.09
CA VAL A 91 5.13 -4.48 -16.56
C VAL A 91 6.52 -4.63 -17.18
N VAL A 92 7.50 -3.89 -16.64
CA VAL A 92 8.91 -3.93 -17.08
C VAL A 92 9.48 -5.34 -16.88
N ASN A 93 9.12 -6.00 -15.76
CA ASN A 93 9.50 -7.39 -15.47
C ASN A 93 11.01 -7.65 -15.34
N GLU A 94 11.80 -6.61 -15.15
CA GLU A 94 13.24 -6.71 -14.88
C GLU A 94 13.51 -6.47 -13.39
N TYR A 95 14.32 -7.34 -12.77
CA TYR A 95 14.74 -7.22 -11.37
C TYR A 95 13.59 -6.93 -10.38
N VAL A 96 12.38 -7.46 -10.65
CA VAL A 96 11.15 -7.10 -9.94
C VAL A 96 11.31 -7.13 -8.41
N PRO A 97 11.87 -8.19 -7.77
CA PRO A 97 12.02 -8.18 -6.33
C PRO A 97 12.88 -7.03 -5.82
N THR A 98 13.97 -6.69 -6.51
CA THR A 98 14.88 -5.59 -6.14
C THR A 98 14.20 -4.24 -6.31
N LEU A 99 13.47 -4.03 -7.40
CA LEU A 99 12.73 -2.79 -7.63
C LEU A 99 11.60 -2.59 -6.63
N LEU A 100 10.88 -3.64 -6.25
CA LEU A 100 9.85 -3.57 -5.20
C LEU A 100 10.47 -3.24 -3.82
N ARG A 101 11.64 -3.81 -3.50
CA ARG A 101 12.39 -3.46 -2.28
C ARG A 101 12.81 -1.98 -2.30
N ALA A 102 13.33 -1.50 -3.43
CA ALA A 102 13.70 -0.10 -3.59
C ALA A 102 12.49 0.82 -3.48
N GLN A 103 11.35 0.46 -4.08
CA GLN A 103 10.11 1.23 -3.98
C GLN A 103 9.67 1.43 -2.53
N LEU A 104 9.77 0.39 -1.67
CA LEU A 104 9.47 0.53 -0.25
C LEU A 104 10.37 1.57 0.42
N SER A 105 11.68 1.50 0.18
CA SER A 105 12.65 2.45 0.72
C SER A 105 12.43 3.87 0.23
N ILE A 106 12.08 4.04 -1.04
CA ILE A 106 11.77 5.35 -1.63
C ILE A 106 10.54 5.94 -0.94
N VAL A 107 9.46 5.16 -0.77
CA VAL A 107 8.23 5.66 -0.15
C VAL A 107 8.48 6.09 1.29
N TYR A 108 9.15 5.26 2.10
CA TYR A 108 9.45 5.61 3.48
C TYR A 108 10.47 6.75 3.61
N GLY A 109 11.53 6.73 2.79
CA GLY A 109 12.54 7.79 2.79
C GLY A 109 11.95 9.14 2.39
N PHE A 110 11.12 9.16 1.33
CA PHE A 110 10.41 10.36 0.91
C PHE A 110 9.43 10.85 1.98
N ALA A 111 8.64 9.95 2.59
CA ALA A 111 7.71 10.32 3.66
C ALA A 111 8.42 10.94 4.88
N ALA A 112 9.57 10.39 5.27
CA ALA A 112 10.37 10.97 6.35
C ALA A 112 10.89 12.37 5.99
N ILE A 113 11.42 12.54 4.76
CA ILE A 113 11.96 13.82 4.29
C ILE A 113 10.86 14.88 4.22
N THR A 114 9.68 14.55 3.68
CA THR A 114 8.59 15.52 3.58
C THR A 114 8.04 15.94 4.93
N LYS A 115 8.23 15.13 5.98
CA LYS A 115 7.88 15.44 7.37
C LYS A 115 8.93 16.28 8.11
N LEU A 116 10.09 16.56 7.52
CA LEU A 116 11.07 17.51 8.05
C LEU A 116 10.65 18.95 7.73
N ASN A 117 9.49 19.36 8.24
CA ASN A 117 8.96 20.71 8.11
C ASN A 117 8.38 21.20 9.45
N GLU A 118 8.23 22.52 9.58
CA GLU A 118 7.79 23.17 10.82
C GLU A 118 6.38 22.73 11.26
N SER A 119 5.45 22.55 10.30
CA SER A 119 4.08 22.10 10.61
C SER A 119 4.05 20.70 11.22
N PHE A 120 4.84 19.78 10.68
CA PHE A 120 4.88 18.41 11.19
C PHE A 120 5.67 18.31 12.50
N LEU A 121 6.84 18.95 12.59
CA LEU A 121 7.69 18.91 13.79
C LEU A 121 7.08 19.61 15.01
N SER A 122 6.23 20.62 14.80
CA SER A 122 5.45 21.25 15.87
C SER A 122 4.36 20.35 16.45
N GLY A 123 4.06 19.22 15.80
CA GLY A 123 2.96 18.32 16.18
C GLY A 123 1.60 18.75 15.65
N THR A 124 1.52 19.84 14.89
CA THR A 124 0.26 20.41 14.37
C THR A 124 -0.46 19.42 13.45
N GLU A 125 0.28 18.74 12.56
CA GLU A 125 -0.29 17.74 11.66
C GLU A 125 -0.84 16.51 12.41
N ILE A 126 -0.16 16.10 13.49
CA ILE A 126 -0.59 15.00 14.36
C ILE A 126 -1.84 15.41 15.14
N TYR A 127 -1.88 16.63 15.69
CA TYR A 127 -3.06 17.16 16.36
C TYR A 127 -4.28 17.20 15.42
N ASN A 128 -4.11 17.77 14.23
CA ASN A 128 -5.18 17.90 13.24
C ASN A 128 -5.67 16.55 12.70
N SER A 129 -4.78 15.56 12.61
CA SER A 129 -5.10 14.24 12.03
C SER A 129 -5.55 13.20 13.05
N ALA A 130 -4.95 13.20 14.25
CA ALA A 130 -5.15 12.16 15.26
C ALA A 130 -5.98 12.62 16.47
N VAL A 131 -5.97 13.92 16.78
CA VAL A 131 -6.76 14.46 17.90
C VAL A 131 -8.10 14.94 17.41
N GLN A 132 -8.12 15.88 16.47
CA GLN A 132 -9.37 16.52 16.05
C GLN A 132 -10.34 15.61 15.28
N ARG A 133 -9.86 14.56 14.61
CA ARG A 133 -10.67 13.81 13.65
C ARG A 133 -11.24 12.48 14.15
N THR A 134 -10.82 11.98 15.31
CA THR A 134 -10.83 10.52 15.53
C THR A 134 -10.91 10.07 16.99
N PHE A 135 -9.91 9.27 17.39
CA PHE A 135 -9.95 8.33 18.49
C PHE A 135 -9.67 9.03 19.81
N TRP A 136 -8.77 10.01 19.77
CA TRP A 136 -8.33 10.72 20.96
C TRP A 136 -9.48 11.49 21.61
N THR A 137 -10.23 12.27 20.81
CA THR A 137 -11.42 12.97 21.28
C THR A 137 -12.52 12.01 21.73
N THR A 138 -12.72 10.90 21.02
CA THR A 138 -13.78 9.93 21.34
C THR A 138 -13.53 9.15 22.64
N PHE A 139 -12.29 8.72 22.89
CA PHE A 139 -11.99 7.79 23.99
C PHE A 139 -11.18 8.39 25.14
N ILE A 140 -10.30 9.35 24.87
CA ILE A 140 -9.41 9.95 25.89
C ILE A 140 -10.01 11.27 26.37
N ASN A 141 -10.63 12.05 25.47
CA ASN A 141 -11.32 13.32 25.74
C ASN A 141 -10.50 14.33 26.57
N VAL A 142 -9.18 14.28 26.45
CA VAL A 142 -8.23 15.23 27.07
C VAL A 142 -7.17 15.53 26.03
N ASP A 143 -6.96 16.81 25.70
CA ASP A 143 -5.97 17.19 24.71
C ASP A 143 -4.56 16.77 25.15
N PRO A 144 -3.78 16.13 24.28
CA PRO A 144 -2.42 15.75 24.61
C PRO A 144 -1.56 17.00 24.75
N PRO A 145 -0.62 17.03 25.70
CA PRO A 145 0.27 18.16 25.83
C PRO A 145 1.18 18.29 24.60
N VAL A 146 1.58 19.52 24.27
CA VAL A 146 2.36 19.83 23.05
C VAL A 146 3.63 18.99 22.92
N TRP A 147 4.35 18.76 24.03
CA TRP A 147 5.57 17.94 24.02
C TRP A 147 5.32 16.48 23.59
N ALA A 148 4.12 15.93 23.87
CA ALA A 148 3.76 14.58 23.45
C ALA A 148 3.52 14.53 21.94
N LEU A 149 2.87 15.54 21.38
CA LEU A 149 2.65 15.67 19.93
C LEU A 149 3.99 15.79 19.18
N ILE A 150 4.89 16.63 19.68
CA ILE A 150 6.26 16.75 19.13
C ILE A 150 6.98 15.40 19.20
N GLY A 151 6.90 14.71 20.34
CA GLY A 151 7.50 13.39 20.52
C GLY A 151 6.99 12.36 19.50
N VAL A 152 5.68 12.32 19.25
CA VAL A 152 5.06 11.43 18.24
C VAL A 152 5.50 11.81 16.82
N SER A 153 5.59 13.11 16.50
CA SER A 153 6.09 13.57 15.20
C SER A 153 7.53 13.11 14.95
N VAL A 154 8.43 13.34 15.92
CA VAL A 154 9.83 12.91 15.82
C VAL A 154 9.92 11.39 15.71
N PHE A 155 9.14 10.67 16.52
CA PHE A 155 9.08 9.22 16.47
C PHE A 155 8.63 8.70 15.08
N ALA A 156 7.58 9.30 14.49
CA ALA A 156 7.10 8.92 13.17
C ALA A 156 8.19 9.09 12.09
N ILE A 157 8.95 10.20 12.12
CA ILE A 157 10.06 10.44 11.19
C ILE A 157 11.17 9.39 11.38
N VAL A 158 11.55 9.12 12.63
CA VAL A 158 12.60 8.13 12.96
C VAL A 158 12.18 6.73 12.51
N VAL A 159 10.92 6.34 12.73
CA VAL A 159 10.38 5.05 12.28
C VAL A 159 10.41 4.95 10.77
N GLU A 160 10.00 5.98 10.03
CA GLU A 160 10.04 5.94 8.56
C GLU A 160 11.47 5.88 8.02
N LEU A 161 12.41 6.66 8.55
CA LEU A 161 13.84 6.54 8.19
C LEU A 161 14.39 5.15 8.51
N PHE A 162 14.04 4.62 9.68
CA PHE A 162 14.42 3.28 10.09
C PHE A 162 13.87 2.25 9.10
N LEU A 163 12.59 2.28 8.76
CA LEU A 163 11.97 1.33 7.82
C LEU A 163 12.53 1.46 6.40
N ALA A 164 12.93 2.67 5.97
CA ALA A 164 13.56 2.87 4.68
C ALA A 164 14.87 2.08 4.52
N VAL A 165 15.62 1.86 5.61
CA VAL A 165 16.95 1.23 5.59
C VAL A 165 16.94 -0.18 6.21
N ALA A 166 16.23 -0.39 7.31
CA ALA A 166 16.35 -1.59 8.15
C ALA A 166 15.99 -2.90 7.45
N PHE A 167 15.06 -2.88 6.48
CA PHE A 167 14.72 -4.07 5.70
C PHE A 167 15.88 -4.61 4.85
N TRP A 168 16.84 -3.75 4.47
CA TRP A 168 18.03 -4.18 3.75
C TRP A 168 18.99 -4.99 4.62
N LEU A 169 19.00 -4.71 5.93
CA LEU A 169 19.88 -5.37 6.90
C LEU A 169 19.24 -6.68 7.38
N PRO A 170 19.80 -7.87 7.05
CA PRO A 170 19.16 -9.16 7.35
C PRO A 170 18.81 -9.35 8.83
N ARG A 171 19.63 -8.81 9.73
CA ARG A 171 19.43 -8.91 11.19
C ARG A 171 18.27 -8.06 11.71
N LEU A 172 17.94 -6.96 11.02
CA LEU A 172 16.90 -6.03 11.46
C LEU A 172 15.55 -6.27 10.78
N ARG A 173 15.46 -7.14 9.77
CA ARG A 173 14.22 -7.37 8.99
C ARG A 173 13.00 -7.70 9.85
N TRP A 174 13.15 -8.58 10.81
CA TRP A 174 12.04 -8.98 11.69
C TRP A 174 11.61 -7.84 12.62
N VAL A 175 12.57 -7.06 13.12
CA VAL A 175 12.28 -5.86 13.92
C VAL A 175 11.58 -4.80 13.06
N ALA A 176 12.06 -4.58 11.84
CA ALA A 176 11.43 -3.68 10.86
C ALA A 176 10.02 -4.12 10.48
N LEU A 177 9.79 -5.43 10.32
CA LEU A 177 8.45 -5.97 10.08
C LEU A 177 7.51 -5.64 11.25
N LEU A 178 7.92 -5.93 12.49
CA LEU A 178 7.08 -5.68 13.67
C LEU A 178 6.81 -4.18 13.88
N ILE A 179 7.85 -3.34 13.83
CA ILE A 179 7.71 -1.88 13.94
C ILE A 179 6.83 -1.37 12.81
N GLY A 180 7.04 -1.82 11.58
CA GLY A 180 6.24 -1.44 10.42
C GLY A 180 4.78 -1.84 10.57
N LEU A 181 4.48 -3.05 11.06
CA LEU A 181 3.10 -3.48 11.32
C LEU A 181 2.44 -2.63 12.41
N CYS A 182 3.12 -2.41 13.54
CA CYS A 182 2.64 -1.54 14.61
C CYS A 182 2.41 -0.11 14.12
N PHE A 183 3.29 0.41 13.27
CA PHE A 183 3.17 1.74 12.70
C PHE A 183 1.96 1.87 11.78
N GLN A 184 1.72 0.89 10.90
CA GLN A 184 0.55 0.87 10.02
C GLN A 184 -0.77 0.72 10.81
N ILE A 185 -0.79 -0.14 11.83
CA ILE A 185 -1.95 -0.29 12.73
C ILE A 185 -2.18 1.01 13.52
N GLY A 186 -1.11 1.62 14.03
CA GLY A 186 -1.17 2.89 14.76
C GLY A 186 -1.77 4.01 13.90
N MET A 187 -1.30 4.16 12.66
CA MET A 187 -1.89 5.13 11.72
C MET A 187 -3.37 4.82 11.45
N LEU A 188 -3.73 3.54 11.29
CA LEU A 188 -5.12 3.13 11.06
C LEU A 188 -6.03 3.43 12.26
N VAL A 189 -5.56 3.27 13.48
CA VAL A 189 -6.38 3.56 14.68
C VAL A 189 -6.46 5.07 14.92
N LEU A 190 -5.35 5.79 14.74
CA LEU A 190 -5.25 7.19 15.13
C LEU A 190 -5.79 8.14 14.05
N MET A 191 -5.67 7.82 12.76
CA MET A 191 -5.89 8.79 11.67
C MET A 191 -7.21 8.60 10.89
N THR A 192 -8.04 7.61 11.21
CA THR A 192 -9.26 7.30 10.45
C THR A 192 -10.53 7.99 10.98
N GLY A 193 -10.95 9.09 10.36
CA GLY A 193 -12.17 9.85 10.72
C GLY A 193 -13.52 9.24 10.32
N GLY A 194 -13.55 8.03 9.76
CA GLY A 194 -14.77 7.39 9.27
C GLY A 194 -14.49 6.12 8.47
N ALA A 195 -15.55 5.34 8.19
CA ALA A 195 -15.42 4.03 7.55
C ALA A 195 -14.72 4.08 6.19
N LEU A 196 -15.02 5.08 5.36
CA LEU A 196 -14.39 5.22 4.04
C LEU A 196 -12.91 5.58 4.14
N SER A 197 -12.54 6.48 5.06
CA SER A 197 -11.14 6.82 5.33
C SER A 197 -10.36 5.65 5.90
N LEU A 198 -11.02 4.82 6.73
CA LEU A 198 -10.46 3.57 7.25
C LEU A 198 -10.14 2.61 6.11
N VAL A 199 -11.07 2.36 5.19
CA VAL A 199 -10.82 1.47 4.04
C VAL A 199 -9.67 2.01 3.18
N ARG A 200 -9.64 3.32 2.90
CA ARG A 200 -8.56 3.94 2.10
C ARG A 200 -7.19 3.77 2.77
N LEU A 201 -7.10 4.07 4.06
CA LEU A 201 -5.86 3.97 4.82
C LEU A 201 -5.45 2.51 5.02
N ALA A 202 -6.41 1.59 5.21
CA ALA A 202 -6.17 0.16 5.28
C ALA A 202 -5.55 -0.37 3.98
N VAL A 203 -6.15 -0.03 2.82
CA VAL A 203 -5.62 -0.44 1.51
C VAL A 203 -4.19 0.04 1.35
N PHE A 204 -3.88 1.27 1.75
CA PHE A 204 -2.50 1.77 1.73
C PHE A 204 -1.56 1.02 2.66
N GLY A 205 -1.96 0.82 3.92
CA GLY A 205 -1.14 0.09 4.88
C GLY A 205 -0.87 -1.35 4.41
N PHE A 206 -1.87 -2.00 3.83
CA PHE A 206 -1.69 -3.33 3.24
C PHE A 206 -0.82 -3.31 1.98
N LEU A 207 -0.86 -2.26 1.14
CA LEU A 207 0.07 -2.10 0.02
C LEU A 207 1.51 -1.95 0.52
N MET A 208 1.73 -1.19 1.59
CA MET A 208 3.04 -1.07 2.23
C MET A 208 3.51 -2.42 2.81
N ILE A 209 2.62 -3.16 3.48
CA ILE A 209 2.92 -4.50 4.01
C ILE A 209 3.21 -5.50 2.86
N ALA A 210 2.51 -5.40 1.73
CA ALA A 210 2.76 -6.24 0.56
C ALA A 210 4.21 -6.07 0.07
N LEU A 211 4.74 -4.85 0.10
CA LEU A 211 6.12 -4.54 -0.26
C LEU A 211 7.17 -5.04 0.75
N TYR A 212 6.75 -5.59 1.90
CA TYR A 212 7.68 -6.29 2.80
C TYR A 212 8.00 -7.70 2.28
N LEU A 213 7.06 -8.35 1.58
CA LEU A 213 7.20 -9.74 1.10
C LEU A 213 8.50 -9.97 0.28
N PRO A 214 8.89 -9.09 -0.66
CA PRO A 214 10.16 -9.23 -1.37
C PRO A 214 11.39 -9.37 -0.48
N PHE A 215 11.42 -8.80 0.74
CA PHE A 215 12.57 -8.90 1.65
C PHE A 215 12.70 -10.27 2.35
N PHE A 216 11.59 -11.01 2.45
CA PHE A 216 11.52 -12.34 3.09
C PHE A 216 11.47 -13.48 2.08
N GLN A 217 12.01 -13.24 0.87
CA GLN A 217 11.96 -14.19 -0.23
C GLN A 217 12.55 -15.56 0.13
N LYS A 218 13.73 -15.57 0.75
CA LYS A 218 14.44 -16.82 1.07
C LYS A 218 13.65 -17.68 2.05
N GLU A 219 13.05 -17.03 3.03
CA GLU A 219 12.22 -17.63 4.06
C GLU A 219 10.92 -18.18 3.45
N LEU A 220 10.26 -17.38 2.60
CA LEU A 220 9.05 -17.78 1.86
C LEU A 220 9.30 -18.98 0.94
N ASP A 221 10.38 -18.97 0.17
CA ASP A 221 10.75 -20.05 -0.75
C ASP A 221 11.03 -21.37 0.00
N THR A 222 11.53 -21.27 1.24
CA THR A 222 11.72 -22.44 2.12
C THR A 222 10.40 -22.99 2.68
N MET A 223 9.42 -22.12 2.93
CA MET A 223 8.12 -22.50 3.49
C MET A 223 7.13 -22.99 2.43
N LEU A 224 7.17 -22.45 1.22
CA LEU A 224 6.18 -22.68 0.17
C LEU A 224 5.97 -24.18 -0.18
N PRO A 225 7.01 -25.01 -0.36
CA PRO A 225 6.83 -26.43 -0.66
C PRO A 225 6.08 -27.18 0.45
N LYS A 226 6.33 -26.82 1.71
CA LYS A 226 5.65 -27.40 2.88
C LYS A 226 4.16 -27.05 2.87
N ILE A 227 3.83 -25.82 2.47
CA ILE A 227 2.45 -25.35 2.33
C ILE A 227 1.77 -26.04 1.14
N GLN A 228 2.42 -26.12 -0.01
CA GLN A 228 1.90 -26.78 -1.23
C GLN A 228 1.68 -28.29 -1.06
N HIS A 229 2.48 -28.94 -0.19
CA HIS A 229 2.24 -30.31 0.22
C HIS A 229 0.93 -30.43 1.01
N ARG A 230 0.65 -29.49 1.92
CA ARG A 230 -0.58 -29.47 2.73
C ARG A 230 -1.81 -29.01 1.94
N TRP A 231 -1.64 -28.14 0.94
CA TRP A 231 -2.73 -27.52 0.17
C TRP A 231 -2.51 -27.69 -1.35
N PRO A 232 -2.92 -28.83 -1.93
CA PRO A 232 -2.63 -29.16 -3.33
C PRO A 232 -3.28 -28.20 -4.35
N LEU A 233 -4.29 -27.41 -3.95
CA LEU A 233 -4.87 -26.35 -4.79
C LEU A 233 -3.85 -25.28 -5.20
N LEU A 234 -2.86 -24.99 -4.36
CA LEU A 234 -1.81 -23.99 -4.65
C LEU A 234 -0.82 -24.45 -5.73
N ARG A 235 -0.72 -25.77 -5.97
CA ARG A 235 0.19 -26.33 -7.00
C ARG A 235 -0.24 -25.94 -8.43
N ARG A 236 -1.53 -25.66 -8.65
CA ARG A 236 -2.08 -25.28 -9.97
C ARG A 236 -1.72 -23.84 -10.38
N LEU A 237 -1.34 -22.98 -9.45
CA LEU A 237 -1.01 -21.57 -9.74
C LEU A 237 0.41 -21.40 -10.31
N ASP A 238 1.28 -22.40 -10.15
CA ASP A 238 2.67 -22.35 -10.63
C ASP A 238 2.89 -23.18 -11.93
N SER A 239 1.87 -23.87 -12.46
CA SER A 239 2.03 -24.65 -13.69
C SER A 239 2.11 -23.74 -14.94
N PRO A 240 3.16 -23.86 -15.78
CA PRO A 240 3.36 -23.03 -16.97
C PRO A 240 2.18 -23.07 -17.97
N SER A 241 1.38 -24.13 -17.95
CA SER A 241 0.23 -24.33 -18.82
C SER A 241 -0.95 -23.38 -18.55
N ALA A 242 -0.95 -22.65 -17.43
CA ALA A 242 -1.96 -21.62 -17.13
C ALA A 242 -1.60 -20.24 -17.71
N ALA A 243 -0.41 -20.09 -18.30
CA ALA A 243 0.11 -18.83 -18.83
C ALA A 243 0.04 -18.70 -20.37
N ALA A 244 -0.41 -19.75 -21.07
CA ALA A 244 -0.73 -19.73 -22.50
C ALA A 244 -2.21 -19.37 -22.71
#